data_AF-A0A519KYC9-F1
#
_entry.id   AF-A0A519KYC9-F1
#
_cell.length_a   1.000
_cell.length_b   1.000
_cell.length_c   1.000
_cell.angle_alpha   90.00
_cell.angle_beta   90.00
_cell.angle_gamma   90.00
#
_symmetry.space_group_name_H-M   'P 1'
#
loop_
_entity.id
_entity.type
_entity.pdbx_description
1 polymer ?
#
loop_
_entity_poly.entity_id
_entity_poly.type
_entity_poly.pdbx_seq_one_letter_code
_entity_poly.pdbx_strand_id
1 'polypeptide(L)'
;MSGRPARGLENAFMRAADESRIAPYPFAYDIGKALNAAATAKGDTGYMPNWAGQGAPLSRVMPAGRLVETLAAELETALDGLR
;
A
#
# COMPACT_ATOMS: atom_id res chain seq x y z
N MET A 1 -9.97 0.44 6.77
CA MET A 1 -10.38 0.68 5.37
C MET A 1 -11.22 -0.44 4.76
N SER A 2 -10.81 -1.71 4.77
CA SER A 2 -11.56 -2.79 4.08
C SER A 2 -12.50 -3.62 4.96
N GLY A 3 -12.43 -3.47 6.29
CA GLY A 3 -13.12 -4.34 7.24
C GLY A 3 -12.32 -5.56 7.68
N ARG A 4 -11.05 -5.68 7.24
CA ARG A 4 -10.04 -6.62 7.75
C ARG A 4 -8.69 -5.92 7.91
N PRO A 5 -7.80 -6.43 8.78
CA PRO A 5 -6.45 -5.89 8.92
C PRO A 5 -5.69 -5.93 7.58
N ALA A 6 -5.08 -4.80 7.22
CA ALA A 6 -4.24 -4.63 6.05
C ALA A 6 -3.23 -3.51 6.31
N ARG A 7 -2.04 -3.56 5.68
CA ARG A 7 -0.99 -2.55 5.85
C ARG A 7 -0.94 -1.61 4.65
N GLY A 8 -0.91 -0.32 4.91
CA GLY A 8 -0.75 0.72 3.91
C GLY A 8 -0.01 1.94 4.44
N LEU A 9 0.26 2.88 3.53
CA LEU A 9 0.74 4.22 3.88
C LEU A 9 -0.37 4.96 4.62
N GLU A 10 -0.04 5.54 5.77
CA GLU A 10 -1.02 6.26 6.58
C GLU A 10 -1.60 7.46 5.82
N ASN A 11 -2.93 7.60 5.82
CA ASN A 11 -3.64 8.69 5.18
C ASN A 11 -4.70 9.30 6.12
N ALA A 12 -5.40 10.34 5.66
CA ALA A 12 -6.43 11.03 6.44
C ALA A 12 -7.58 10.08 6.84
N PHE A 13 -7.98 9.16 5.96
CA PHE A 13 -9.03 8.20 6.24
C PHE A 13 -8.67 7.23 7.36
N MET A 14 -7.43 6.75 7.41
CA MET A 14 -6.94 5.88 8.49
C MET A 14 -6.92 6.61 9.83
N ARG A 15 -6.42 7.86 9.87
CA ARG A 15 -6.36 8.66 11.11
C ARG A 15 -7.74 9.04 11.66
N ALA A 16 -8.74 9.16 10.78
CA ALA A 16 -10.10 9.51 11.18
C ALA A 16 -10.97 8.30 11.55
N ALA A 17 -10.46 7.07 11.39
CA ALA A 17 -11.26 5.87 11.62
C ALA A 17 -11.48 5.61 13.12
N ASP A 18 -12.73 5.31 13.48
CA ASP A 18 -13.07 4.71 14.77
C ASP A 18 -13.06 3.18 14.62
N GLU A 19 -12.04 2.54 15.21
CA GLU A 19 -11.84 1.09 15.11
C GLU A 19 -13.01 0.28 15.68
N SER A 20 -13.80 0.85 16.60
CA SER A 20 -14.96 0.17 17.19
C SER A 20 -16.19 0.12 16.26
N ARG A 21 -16.18 0.88 15.15
CA ARG A 21 -17.33 1.08 14.25
C ARG A 21 -17.09 0.60 12.82
N ILE A 22 -16.06 -0.21 12.60
CA ILE A 22 -15.72 -0.71 11.27
C ILE A 22 -16.67 -1.83 10.85
N ALA A 23 -17.40 -1.64 9.75
CA ALA A 23 -18.21 -2.69 9.14
C ALA A 23 -17.33 -3.88 8.69
N PRO A 24 -17.83 -5.13 8.74
CA PRO A 24 -17.05 -6.28 8.33
C PRO A 24 -16.75 -6.24 6.82
N TYR A 25 -15.70 -6.94 6.41
CA TYR A 25 -15.41 -7.15 4.99
C TYR A 25 -16.53 -7.99 4.32
N PRO A 26 -16.92 -7.67 3.06
CA PRO A 26 -16.36 -6.63 2.19
C PRO A 26 -17.05 -5.26 2.30
N PHE A 27 -18.07 -5.10 3.14
CA PHE A 27 -18.90 -3.89 3.19
C PHE A 27 -18.11 -2.62 3.45
N ALA A 28 -17.19 -2.62 4.42
CA ALA A 28 -16.32 -1.47 4.67
C ALA A 28 -15.45 -1.12 3.44
N TYR A 29 -15.04 -2.12 2.65
CA TYR A 29 -14.23 -1.88 1.46
C TYR A 29 -15.05 -1.26 0.33
N ASP A 30 -16.28 -1.73 0.12
CA ASP A 30 -17.18 -1.15 -0.89
C ASP A 30 -17.54 0.31 -0.56
N ILE A 31 -17.87 0.59 0.71
CA ILE A 31 -18.12 1.96 1.20
C ILE A 31 -16.87 2.82 1.02
N GLY A 32 -15.69 2.30 1.40
CA GLY A 32 -14.42 3.01 1.26
C GLY A 32 -14.06 3.33 -0.20
N LYS A 33 -14.34 2.43 -1.14
CA LYS A 33 -14.14 2.67 -2.57
C LYS A 33 -15.05 3.78 -3.09
N ALA A 34 -16.33 3.77 -2.70
CA ALA A 34 -17.28 4.81 -3.10
C ALA A 34 -16.82 6.20 -2.60
N LEU A 35 -16.38 6.27 -1.34
CA LEU A 35 -15.82 7.49 -0.75
C LEU A 35 -14.55 7.94 -1.49
N ASN A 36 -13.62 7.01 -1.74
CA ASN A 36 -12.40 7.32 -2.49
C ASN A 36 -12.69 7.84 -3.90
N ALA A 37 -13.65 7.25 -4.61
CA ALA A 37 -14.04 7.72 -5.94
C ALA A 37 -14.58 9.15 -5.90
N ALA A 38 -15.45 9.47 -4.93
CA ALA A 38 -15.99 10.81 -4.75
C ALA A 38 -14.92 11.85 -4.37
N ALA A 39 -13.94 11.48 -3.54
CA ALA A 39 -12.82 12.32 -3.16
C ALA A 39 -11.85 12.56 -4.33
N THR A 40 -11.51 11.49 -5.06
CA THR A 40 -10.62 11.54 -6.23
C THR A 40 -11.18 12.47 -7.32
N ALA A 41 -12.50 12.45 -7.55
CA ALA A 41 -13.15 13.37 -8.48
C ALA A 41 -12.99 14.86 -8.12
N LYS A 42 -12.61 15.16 -6.87
CA LYS A 42 -12.32 16.50 -6.36
C LYS A 42 -10.82 16.75 -6.16
N GLY A 43 -9.95 15.85 -6.63
CA GLY A 43 -8.50 15.94 -6.47
C GLY A 43 -7.99 15.56 -5.07
N ASP A 44 -8.84 14.99 -4.20
CA ASP A 44 -8.46 14.55 -2.86
C ASP A 44 -8.10 13.05 -2.84
N THR A 45 -6.85 12.75 -2.51
CA THR A 45 -6.30 11.40 -2.44
C THR A 45 -6.25 10.83 -1.01
N GLY A 46 -6.76 11.56 -0.02
CA GLY A 46 -6.71 11.21 1.41
C GLY A 46 -7.45 9.94 1.81
N TYR A 47 -8.22 9.35 0.89
CA TYR A 47 -9.05 8.15 1.09
C TYR A 47 -8.57 6.94 0.28
N MET A 48 -7.47 7.07 -0.46
CA MET A 48 -6.95 6.01 -1.31
C MET A 48 -6.39 4.84 -0.48
N PRO A 49 -6.69 3.58 -0.84
CA PRO A 49 -6.11 2.42 -0.20
C PRO A 49 -4.67 2.16 -0.70
N ASN A 50 -3.72 3.01 -0.29
CA ASN A 50 -2.30 2.91 -0.64
C ASN A 50 -1.62 1.77 0.11
N TRP A 51 -1.85 0.52 -0.33
CA TRP A 51 -1.24 -0.67 0.27
C TRP A 51 0.28 -0.70 0.09
N ALA A 52 0.98 -1.00 1.18
CA ALA A 52 2.43 -0.93 1.23
C ALA A 52 2.99 -1.77 2.39
N GLY A 53 4.09 -2.47 2.14
CA GLY A 53 4.91 -3.07 3.18
C GLY A 53 5.79 -2.03 3.90
N GLN A 54 6.46 -2.42 4.99
CA GLN A 54 7.39 -1.53 5.71
C GLN A 54 8.60 -1.10 4.86
N GLY A 55 8.96 -1.89 3.84
CA GLY A 55 10.03 -1.57 2.89
C GLY A 55 9.65 -0.59 1.78
N ALA A 56 8.48 0.06 1.84
CA ALA A 56 8.06 1.02 0.81
C ALA A 56 9.09 2.14 0.51
N PRO A 57 9.84 2.68 1.49
CA PRO A 57 10.92 3.64 1.21
C PRO A 57 12.06 3.09 0.32
N LEU A 58 12.18 1.77 0.17
CA LEU A 58 13.16 1.12 -0.71
C LEU A 58 12.61 0.85 -2.13
N SER A 59 11.40 1.34 -2.44
CA SER A 59 10.81 1.17 -3.78
C SER A 59 11.65 1.85 -4.86
N ARG A 60 11.69 1.23 -6.05
CA ARG A 60 12.50 1.69 -7.19
C ARG A 60 11.60 1.93 -8.39
N VAL A 61 11.70 3.11 -9.00
CA VAL A 61 10.94 3.48 -10.20
C VAL A 61 11.72 3.04 -11.44
N MET A 62 11.43 1.84 -11.92
CA MET A 62 12.07 1.27 -13.12
C MET A 62 11.20 0.15 -13.73
N PRO A 63 11.47 -0.30 -14.97
CA PRO A 63 10.77 -1.44 -15.56
C PRO A 63 10.92 -2.71 -14.72
N ALA A 64 9.85 -3.50 -14.61
CA ALA A 64 9.84 -4.71 -13.78
C ALA A 64 10.96 -5.71 -14.14
N GLY A 65 11.24 -5.92 -15.43
CA GLY A 65 12.35 -6.78 -15.87
C GLY A 65 13.72 -6.30 -15.37
N ARG A 66 13.97 -4.99 -15.44
CA ARG A 66 15.20 -4.37 -14.94
C ARG A 66 15.32 -4.47 -13.42
N LEU A 67 14.20 -4.38 -12.69
CA LEU A 67 14.17 -4.59 -11.25
C LEU A 67 14.60 -6.02 -10.89
N VAL A 68 14.09 -7.03 -11.61
CA VAL A 68 14.46 -8.43 -11.39
C VAL A 68 15.95 -8.68 -11.68
N GLU A 69 16.46 -8.15 -12.81
CA GLU A 69 17.89 -8.23 -13.13
C GLU A 69 18.76 -7.59 -12.03
N THR A 70 18.34 -6.43 -11.53
CA THR A 70 19.05 -5.71 -10.46
C THR A 70 19.05 -6.52 -9.17
N LEU A 71 17.90 -7.06 -8.77
CA LEU A 71 17.76 -7.92 -7.59
C LEU A 71 18.62 -9.20 -7.69
N ALA A 72 18.72 -9.79 -8.89
CA ALA A 72 19.57 -10.96 -9.10
C ALA A 72 21.05 -10.62 -8.91
N ALA A 73 21.52 -9.50 -9.46
CA ALA A 73 22.90 -9.04 -9.25
C ALA A 73 23.20 -8.68 -7.77
N GLU A 74 22.24 -8.03 -7.09
CA GLU A 74 22.31 -7.73 -5.65
C GLU A 74 22.40 -9.02 -4.81
N LEU A 75 21.65 -10.07 -5.19
CA LEU A 75 21.67 -11.37 -4.53
C LEU A 75 23.03 -12.07 -4.68
N GLU A 76 23.59 -12.15 -5.90
CA GLU A 76 24.91 -12.77 -6.12
C GLU A 76 26.00 -12.05 -5.30
N THR A 77 25.97 -10.71 -5.29
CA THR A 77 26.89 -9.89 -4.49
C THR A 77 26.78 -10.22 -2.99
N ALA A 78 25.56 -10.38 -2.48
CA ALA A 78 25.33 -10.72 -1.09
C ALA A 78 25.79 -12.15 -0.75
N LEU A 79 25.62 -13.11 -1.67
CA LEU A 79 26.07 -14.49 -1.49
C LEU A 79 27.60 -14.60 -1.50
N ASP A 80 28.28 -13.87 -2.38
CA ASP A 80 29.74 -13.84 -2.42
C ASP A 80 30.33 -13.18 -1.17
N GLY A 81 29.68 -12.14 -0.63
CA GLY A 81 30.10 -11.50 0.62
C GLY A 81 29.92 -12.36 1.88
N LEU A 82 29.19 -13.48 1.80
CA LEU A 82 28.99 -14.43 2.89
C LEU A 82 29.96 -15.63 2.83
N ARG A 83 30.71 -15.79 1.73
CA ARG A 83 31.71 -16.85 1.53
C ARG A 83 33.07 -16.42 2.08
#